data_AF-A0A6B3HQW4-F1
#
_entry.id   AF-A0A6B3HQW4-F1
#
_cell.length_a   1.000
_cell.length_b   1.000
_cell.length_c   1.000
_cell.angle_alpha   90.00
_cell.angle_beta   90.00
_cell.angle_gamma   90.00
#
_symmetry.space_group_name_H-M   'P 1'
#
loop_
_entity.id
_entity.type
_entity.pdbx_description
1 polymer ?
#
loop_
_entity_poly.entity_id
_entity_poly.type
_entity_poly.pdbx_seq_one_letter_code
_entity_poly.pdbx_strand_id
1 'polypeptide(L)' 'TDLSSLTMVTYVGSPASPERLGEAVKVFGDVLIQVYATSEAGFVSMLSPTEHLDARLRVTVGRPMPGWV' A
#
# COMPACT_ATOMS: atom_id res chain seq x y z
N THR A 1 -11.29 16.24 11.29
CA THR A 1 -11.39 16.14 9.81
C THR A 1 -12.21 14.93 9.49
N ASP A 2 -13.21 15.06 8.63
CA ASP A 2 -14.00 13.92 8.15
C ASP A 2 -13.30 13.30 6.93
N LEU A 3 -13.00 12.00 7.00
CA LEU A 3 -12.34 11.22 5.94
C LEU A 3 -13.23 10.09 5.43
N SER A 4 -14.52 10.07 5.81
CA SER A 4 -15.45 8.97 5.51
C SER A 4 -15.72 8.75 4.03
N SER A 5 -15.47 9.75 3.17
CA SER A 5 -15.58 9.64 1.71
C SER A 5 -14.32 9.11 1.02
N LEU A 6 -13.21 8.97 1.74
CA LEU A 6 -11.96 8.51 1.19
C LEU A 6 -12.02 7.00 0.94
N THR A 7 -11.81 6.60 -0.31
CA THR A 7 -11.87 5.19 -0.71
C THR A 7 -10.51 4.59 -1.03
N MET A 8 -9.50 5.44 -1.25
CA MET A 8 -8.18 5.00 -1.69
C MET A 8 -7.08 6.03 -1.42
N VAL A 9 -5.95 5.56 -0.91
CA VAL A 9 -4.69 6.31 -0.77
C VAL A 9 -3.56 5.46 -1.34
N THR A 10 -3.10 5.83 -2.53
CA THR A 10 -2.02 5.11 -3.21
C THR A 10 -0.67 5.78 -2.95
N TYR A 11 0.34 4.99 -2.60
CA TYR A 11 1.72 5.45 -2.44
C TYR A 11 2.72 4.53 -3.15
N VAL A 12 3.79 5.12 -3.70
CA VAL A 12 4.76 4.46 -4.58
C VAL A 12 6.09 5.23 -4.61
N GLY A 13 7.17 4.57 -5.01
CA GLY A 13 8.42 5.22 -5.43
C GLY A 13 9.51 5.31 -4.35
N SER A 14 9.20 5.01 -3.09
CA SER A 14 10.23 4.92 -2.04
C SER A 14 9.87 3.88 -0.97
N PRO A 15 10.85 3.34 -0.22
CA PRO A 15 10.58 2.46 0.91
C PRO A 15 9.72 3.16 1.97
N ALA A 16 8.61 2.55 2.34
CA ALA A 16 7.73 3.07 3.39
C ALA A 16 8.19 2.61 4.77
N SER A 17 8.04 3.47 5.78
CA SER A 17 8.27 3.10 7.18
C SER A 17 7.08 2.25 7.68
N PRO A 18 7.32 1.02 8.16
CA PRO A 18 6.25 0.15 8.69
C PRO A 18 5.50 0.77 9.87
N GLU A 19 6.20 1.57 10.69
CA GLU A 19 5.63 2.29 11.82
C GLU A 19 4.66 3.38 11.33
N ARG A 20 5.08 4.16 10.31
CA ARG A 20 4.21 5.17 9.69
C ARG A 20 2.99 4.54 9.01
N LEU A 21 3.15 3.38 8.38
CA LEU A 21 2.01 2.63 7.83
C LEU A 21 1.05 2.16 8.93
N GLY A 22 1.57 1.76 10.09
CA GLY A 22 0.76 1.44 11.27
C GLY A 22 -0.09 2.62 11.75
N GLU A 23 0.48 3.82 11.80
CA GLU A 23 -0.27 5.03 12.14
C GLU A 23 -1.26 5.42 11.03
N ALA A 24 -0.86 5.29 9.76
CA ALA A 24 -1.74 5.59 8.63
C ALA A 24 -2.99 4.70 8.61
N VAL A 25 -2.86 3.40 8.93
CA VAL A 25 -4.02 2.50 9.06
C VAL A 25 -4.98 2.97 10.15
N LYS A 26 -4.48 3.51 11.28
CA LYS A 26 -5.35 4.03 12.36
C LYS A 26 -6.10 5.29 11.94
N VAL A 27 -5.51 6.14 11.10
CA VAL A 27 -6.09 7.41 10.66
C VAL A 27 -7.03 7.22 9.47
N PHE A 28 -6.61 6.44 8.48
CA PHE A 28 -7.32 6.31 7.20
C PHE A 28 -8.17 5.04 7.10
N GLY A 29 -7.92 4.03 7.95
CA GLY A 29 -8.58 2.73 7.84
C GLY A 29 -8.01 1.86 6.71
N ASP A 30 -8.87 1.06 6.11
CA ASP A 30 -8.57 0.03 5.11
C ASP A 30 -8.58 0.58 3.67
N VAL A 31 -7.90 1.72 3.45
CA VAL A 31 -7.86 2.40 2.15
C VAL A 31 -6.45 2.59 1.59
N LEU A 32 -5.42 2.11 2.30
CA LEU A 32 -4.02 2.25 1.87
C LEU A 32 -3.64 1.24 0.79
N ILE A 33 -3.03 1.71 -0.30
CA ILE A 33 -2.50 0.87 -1.38
C ILE A 33 -1.02 1.21 -1.58
N GLN A 34 -0.16 0.22 -1.42
CA GLN A 34 1.24 0.32 -1.81
C GLN A 34 1.39 -0.20 -3.21
N VAL A 35 2.09 0.54 -4.06
CA VAL A 35 2.53 0.03 -5.35
C VAL A 35 4.03 0.07 -5.41
N TYR A 36 4.63 -1.03 -5.82
CA TYR A 36 6.03 -1.06 -6.24
C TYR A 36 6.09 -0.99 -7.76
N ALA A 37 6.76 0.03 -8.25
CA ALA A 37 6.87 0.33 -9.67
C ALA A 37 8.18 1.03 -9.98
N THR A 38 8.62 0.89 -11.23
CA THR A 38 9.77 1.60 -11.80
C THR A 38 9.38 2.15 -13.17
N SER A 39 10.16 3.07 -13.73
CA SER A 39 9.91 3.57 -15.08
C SER A 39 10.14 2.49 -16.13
N GLU A 40 11.02 1.53 -15.86
CA GLU A 40 11.43 0.45 -16.77
C GLU A 40 10.45 -0.73 -16.76
N ALA A 41 9.92 -1.08 -15.59
CA ALA A 41 9.04 -2.24 -15.41
C ALA A 41 7.57 -1.89 -15.19
N GLY A 42 7.20 -0.60 -15.15
CA GLY A 42 5.83 -0.20 -14.81
C GLY A 42 5.41 -0.72 -13.42
N PHE A 43 4.15 -1.12 -13.28
CA PHE A 43 3.61 -1.67 -12.03
C PHE A 43 4.01 -3.14 -11.85
N VAL A 44 4.76 -3.43 -10.78
CA VAL A 44 5.30 -4.78 -10.53
C VAL A 44 4.47 -5.52 -9.50
N SER A 45 4.26 -4.92 -8.33
CA SER A 45 3.54 -5.55 -7.22
C SER A 45 2.71 -4.54 -6.44
N MET A 46 1.76 -5.05 -5.66
CA MET A 46 0.85 -4.26 -4.86
C MET A 46 0.61 -4.89 -3.49
N LEU A 47 0.67 -4.08 -2.44
CA LEU A 47 0.15 -4.43 -1.12
C LEU A 47 -1.26 -3.86 -0.99
N SER A 48 -2.24 -4.74 -0.83
CA SER A 48 -3.66 -4.36 -0.77
C SER A 48 -4.04 -3.69 0.56
N PRO A 49 -5.19 -2.99 0.64
CA PRO A 49 -5.61 -2.36 1.88
C PRO A 49 -5.85 -3.33 3.03
N THR A 50 -6.38 -4.51 2.73
CA THR A 50 -6.57 -5.57 3.73
C THR A 50 -5.25 -6.14 4.23
N GLU A 51 -4.23 -6.26 3.37
CA GLU A 51 -2.90 -6.71 3.77
C GLU A 51 -2.19 -5.68 4.68
N HIS A 52 -2.50 -4.39 4.58
CA HIS A 52 -1.97 -3.37 5.51
C HIS A 52 -2.47 -3.54 6.96
N LEU A 53 -3.58 -4.25 7.17
CA LEU A 53 -4.09 -4.55 8.51
C LEU A 53 -3.17 -5.52 9.26
N ASP A 54 -2.43 -6.38 8.54
CA ASP A 54 -1.39 -7.23 9.12
C ASP A 54 -0.07 -6.47 9.24
N ALA A 55 0.32 -6.16 10.48
CA ALA A 55 1.57 -5.46 10.76
C ALA A 55 2.82 -6.15 10.18
N ARG A 56 2.78 -7.48 10.03
CA ARG A 56 3.90 -8.27 9.48
C ARG A 56 4.08 -8.06 7.98
N LEU A 57 3.04 -7.64 7.26
CA LEU A 57 3.09 -7.46 5.81
C LEU A 57 3.53 -6.05 5.41
N ARG A 58 3.53 -5.08 6.33
CA ARG A 58 3.92 -3.67 6.10
C ARG A 58 5.39 -3.46 5.72
N VAL A 59 6.23 -4.50 5.87
CA VAL A 59 7.63 -4.51 5.43
C VAL A 59 7.80 -5.02 3.99
N THR A 60 6.72 -5.46 3.35
CA THR A 60 6.74 -6.06 2.02
C THR A 60 6.27 -5.08 0.96
N VAL A 61 6.38 -5.47 -0.32
CA VAL A 61 5.79 -4.75 -1.47
C VAL A 61 4.52 -5.44 -1.98
N GLY A 62 3.97 -6.36 -1.18
CA GLY A 62 2.80 -7.16 -1.51
C GLY A 62 3.04 -8.18 -2.63
N ARG A 63 2.00 -8.45 -3.42
CA ARG A 63 1.97 -9.53 -4.41
C ARG A 63 2.15 -9.00 -5.83
N PRO A 64 2.77 -9.77 -6.75
CA PRO A 64 2.83 -9.41 -8.16
C PRO A 64 1.45 -9.07 -8.73
N MET A 65 1.37 -8.04 -9.56
CA MET A 65 0.10 -7.69 -10.19
C MET A 65 -0.34 -8.77 -11.21
N PRO A 66 -1.64 -9.11 -11.28
CA PRO A 66 -2.14 -10.07 -12.26
C PRO A 66 -1.89 -9.58 -13.68
N GLY A 67 -1.44 -10.47 -14.58
CA GLY A 67 -1.20 -10.16 -16.00
C GLY A 67 0.26 -9.87 -16.37
N TRP A 68 1.19 -9.97 -15.41
CA TRP A 68 2.63 -9.92 -15.64
C TRP A 68 3.25 -11.33 -15.47
N VAL A 69 2.90 -12.22 -16.40
CA VAL A 69 3.70 -13.39 -16.85
C VAL A 69 3.52 -13.58 -18.35
#